data_AF-A0A3Q3AIL3-F1
#
_entry.id   AF-A0A3Q3AIL3-F1
#
_cell.length_a   1.000
_cell.length_b   1.000
_cell.length_c   1.000
_cell.angle_alpha   90.00
_cell.angle_beta   90.00
_cell.angle_gamma   90.00
#
_symmetry.space_group_name_H-M   'P 1'
#
loop_
_entity.id
_entity.type
_entity.pdbx_description
1 polymer ?
#
loop_
_entity_poly.entity_id
_entity_poly.type
_entity_poly.pdbx_seq_one_letter_code
_entity_poly.pdbx_strand_id
1 'polypeptide(L)'
;DVTWIFKTLSACSLCGLTSCFVVLDCSPTTCIRVCPHSATGGDELPYEVQRAQEINRTFGPKGSPEAYDVIFDLHNTTSNMGCTLILESSKDSFNLQMMNYIKVTANRGKYMIAYTLPRHGTVDSRIRLEVGPQPQGVLRSNIFQAMRKASALFSACRSGMEFPSCTVEVFRVLERIDYPRDANGNIIAMVHTNLQSVRDPFKSHYCLLLFQDCDWEPLNPGDPMFQTFDGQTVHYQGSGTVYPTFINEAAYYEKQQAFLTTRRETLVASAIRKA
;
A
#
# COMPACT_ATOMS: atom_id res chain seq x y z
N ASP A 1 -9.49 21.50 21.65
CA ASP A 1 -10.04 21.90 20.34
C ASP A 1 -9.16 21.41 19.20
N VAL A 2 -9.46 20.21 18.68
CA VAL A 2 -8.79 19.70 17.47
C VAL A 2 -9.54 20.28 16.27
N THR A 3 -8.98 21.36 15.73
CA THR A 3 -9.47 22.00 14.51
C THR A 3 -8.88 21.22 13.35
N TRP A 4 -9.63 20.27 12.79
CA TRP A 4 -9.19 19.50 11.62
C TRP A 4 -9.07 20.44 10.42
N ILE A 5 -7.87 20.92 10.15
CA ILE A 5 -7.57 21.71 8.96
C ILE A 5 -7.27 20.74 7.82
N PHE A 6 -8.31 20.34 7.10
CA PHE A 6 -8.14 19.73 5.77
C PHE A 6 -7.87 20.83 4.76
N LYS A 7 -6.63 21.32 4.73
CA LYS A 7 -6.18 22.23 3.68
C LYS A 7 -4.98 21.60 3.00
N THR A 8 -5.07 21.54 1.67
CA THR A 8 -3.99 21.29 0.69
C THR A 8 -3.90 19.85 0.16
N LEU A 9 -4.43 19.64 -1.05
CA LEU A 9 -3.89 18.65 -1.98
C LEU A 9 -2.53 19.19 -2.43
N SER A 10 -1.44 18.50 -2.06
CA SER A 10 -0.09 18.88 -2.46
C SER A 10 0.57 17.73 -3.20
N ALA A 11 1.20 18.04 -4.33
CA ALA A 11 2.02 17.08 -5.03
C ALA A 11 3.28 16.76 -4.22
N CYS A 12 3.43 15.51 -3.78
CA CYS A 12 4.62 15.08 -3.04
C CYS A 12 5.90 15.12 -3.91
N SER A 13 5.79 15.01 -5.24
CA SER A 13 6.89 15.21 -6.19
C SER A 13 6.39 15.98 -7.41
N LEU A 14 6.68 17.29 -7.48
CA LEU A 14 6.23 18.13 -8.59
C LEU A 14 6.99 17.77 -9.88
N CYS A 15 8.30 17.54 -9.76
CA CYS A 15 9.15 17.21 -10.91
C CYS A 15 8.91 15.77 -11.43
N GLY A 16 8.59 14.83 -10.54
CA GLY A 16 8.16 13.48 -10.96
C GLY A 16 6.85 13.52 -11.73
N LEU A 17 5.89 14.36 -11.30
CA LEU A 17 4.62 14.55 -12.01
C LEU A 17 4.80 15.21 -13.38
N THR A 18 5.61 16.28 -13.49
CA THR A 18 5.84 16.95 -14.78
C THR A 18 6.55 16.05 -15.78
N SER A 19 7.39 15.15 -15.29
CA SER A 19 8.18 14.24 -16.12
C SER A 19 7.51 12.88 -16.34
N CYS A 20 6.38 12.62 -15.67
CA CYS A 20 5.66 11.34 -15.68
C CYS A 20 6.54 10.14 -15.28
N PHE A 21 7.44 10.33 -14.30
CA PHE A 21 8.28 9.27 -13.73
C PHE A 21 7.86 8.94 -12.30
N VAL A 22 8.13 7.70 -11.87
CA VAL A 22 7.84 7.24 -10.49
C VAL A 22 8.73 7.97 -9.47
N VAL A 23 10.00 8.22 -9.83
CA VAL A 23 11.05 8.85 -9.02
C VAL A 23 12.03 9.55 -9.97
N LEU A 24 12.66 10.65 -9.53
CA LEU A 24 13.81 11.24 -10.23
C LEU A 24 15.14 10.74 -9.65
N ASP A 25 15.37 10.87 -8.33
CA ASP A 25 16.61 10.40 -7.70
C ASP A 25 16.39 9.29 -6.66
N CYS A 26 15.43 9.46 -5.72
CA CYS A 26 15.10 8.47 -4.68
C CYS A 26 13.62 8.50 -4.30
N SER A 27 13.04 7.38 -3.84
CA SER A 27 11.60 7.33 -3.53
C SER A 27 11.19 8.36 -2.46
N PRO A 28 10.23 9.28 -2.74
CA PRO A 28 9.82 10.32 -1.79
C PRO A 28 9.34 9.75 -0.43
N THR A 29 8.62 8.62 -0.46
CA THR A 29 8.15 7.94 0.76
C THR A 29 9.31 7.40 1.62
N THR A 30 10.42 7.05 0.98
CA THR A 30 11.65 6.60 1.64
C THR A 30 12.44 7.79 2.19
N CYS A 31 12.58 8.86 1.41
CA CYS A 31 13.27 10.09 1.84
C CYS A 31 12.61 10.73 3.06
N ILE A 32 11.27 10.78 3.13
CA ILE A 32 10.53 11.30 4.30
C ILE A 32 10.73 10.41 5.54
N ARG A 33 11.05 9.12 5.37
CA ARG A 33 11.26 8.18 6.49
C ARG A 33 12.70 8.13 6.99
N VAL A 34 13.68 8.23 6.10
CA VAL A 34 15.06 7.81 6.38
C VAL A 34 16.06 8.96 6.38
N CYS A 35 15.79 10.07 5.68
CA CYS A 35 16.74 11.15 5.59
C CYS A 35 16.79 11.96 6.90
N PRO A 36 17.98 12.31 7.42
CA PRO A 36 18.09 13.28 8.50
C PRO A 36 17.47 14.60 8.03
N HIS A 37 16.37 15.01 8.68
CA HIS A 37 15.68 16.27 8.40
C HIS A 37 16.58 17.49 8.66
N SER A 38 17.75 17.28 9.27
CA SER A 38 18.83 18.21 9.56
C SER A 38 20.05 18.09 8.63
N ALA A 39 19.97 17.30 7.54
CA ALA A 39 21.07 17.21 6.58
C ALA A 39 21.36 18.61 6.00
N THR A 40 22.53 19.15 6.32
CA THR A 40 23.02 20.46 5.88
C THR A 40 23.84 20.25 4.61
N GLY A 41 23.21 20.44 3.44
CA GLY A 41 23.85 20.10 2.16
C GLY A 41 23.35 20.84 0.91
N GLY A 42 22.62 21.96 1.04
CA GLY A 42 22.25 22.82 -0.12
C GLY A 42 21.70 22.07 -1.36
N ASP A 43 21.97 22.64 -2.54
CA ASP A 43 21.59 22.11 -3.87
C ASP A 43 22.23 20.74 -4.24
N GLU A 44 23.10 20.18 -3.40
CA GLU A 44 23.77 18.89 -3.64
C GLU A 44 22.96 17.67 -3.15
N LEU A 45 21.89 17.90 -2.37
CA LEU A 45 21.02 16.80 -1.94
C LEU A 45 20.17 16.29 -3.10
N PRO A 46 19.87 14.98 -3.18
CA PRO A 46 18.91 14.46 -4.15
C PRO A 46 17.58 15.20 -4.07
N TYR A 47 16.93 15.40 -5.21
CA TYR A 47 15.70 16.19 -5.32
C TYR A 47 14.65 15.77 -4.29
N GLU A 48 14.40 14.47 -4.15
CA GLU A 48 13.40 13.98 -3.20
C GLU A 48 13.76 14.19 -1.72
N VAL A 49 15.05 14.34 -1.39
CA VAL A 49 15.49 14.70 -0.03
C VAL A 49 15.13 16.16 0.26
N GLN A 50 15.42 17.06 -0.68
CA GLN A 50 15.05 18.48 -0.56
C GLN A 50 13.52 18.61 -0.46
N ARG A 51 12.79 17.89 -1.31
CA ARG A 51 11.32 17.89 -1.29
C ARG A 51 10.76 17.31 0.01
N ALA A 52 11.36 16.26 0.56
CA ALA A 52 10.97 15.72 1.86
C ALA A 52 11.15 16.76 2.98
N GLN A 53 12.22 17.55 2.95
CA GLN A 53 12.41 18.64 3.90
C GLN A 53 11.34 19.73 3.77
N GLU A 54 10.95 20.09 2.54
CA GLU A 54 9.84 21.05 2.30
C GLU A 54 8.50 20.53 2.80
N ILE A 55 8.19 19.25 2.53
CA ILE A 55 6.98 18.58 3.03
C ILE A 55 6.99 18.60 4.56
N ASN A 56 8.10 18.28 5.21
CA ASN A 56 8.20 18.31 6.66
C ASN A 56 8.08 19.73 7.24
N ARG A 57 8.58 20.75 6.54
CA ARG A 57 8.38 22.16 6.92
C ARG A 57 6.91 22.59 6.77
N THR A 58 6.17 22.01 5.83
CA THR A 58 4.79 22.39 5.50
C THR A 58 3.76 21.65 6.35
N PHE A 59 3.97 20.34 6.56
CA PHE A 59 3.00 19.44 7.20
C PHE A 59 3.49 18.84 8.53
N GLY A 60 4.78 19.03 8.84
CA GLY A 60 5.38 18.66 10.12
C GLY A 60 5.56 19.90 11.02
N PRO A 61 6.63 19.96 11.83
CA PRO A 61 7.72 18.98 11.92
C PRO A 61 7.27 17.61 12.43
N LYS A 62 7.70 16.52 11.79
CA LYS A 62 7.36 15.15 12.19
C LYS A 62 7.67 14.89 13.66
N GLY A 63 6.68 14.39 14.41
CA GLY A 63 6.80 14.09 15.84
C GLY A 63 6.62 15.29 16.76
N SER A 64 6.33 16.48 16.21
CA SER A 64 5.99 17.68 16.98
C SER A 64 4.47 17.83 17.14
N PRO A 65 3.99 18.56 18.18
CA PRO A 65 2.58 18.92 18.33
C PRO A 65 2.02 19.78 17.19
N GLU A 66 2.89 20.45 16.41
CA GLU A 66 2.51 21.30 15.28
C GLU A 66 2.31 20.50 13.98
N ALA A 67 2.67 19.22 13.96
CA ALA A 67 2.45 18.35 12.82
C ALA A 67 0.97 18.17 12.52
N TYR A 68 0.65 17.94 11.24
CA TYR A 68 -0.69 17.54 10.85
C TYR A 68 -1.10 16.24 11.57
N ASP A 69 -2.34 16.22 12.06
CA ASP A 69 -2.87 15.10 12.83
C ASP A 69 -2.89 13.79 12.03
N VAL A 70 -3.27 13.87 10.75
CA VAL A 70 -3.39 12.71 9.85
C VAL A 70 -3.02 13.14 8.43
N ILE A 71 -2.22 12.31 7.76
CA ILE A 71 -1.88 12.49 6.34
C ILE A 71 -2.51 11.35 5.54
N PHE A 72 -3.30 11.71 4.52
CA PHE A 72 -3.88 10.75 3.58
C PHE A 72 -3.09 10.79 2.28
N ASP A 73 -2.32 9.74 2.02
CA ASP A 73 -1.34 9.67 0.94
C ASP A 73 -1.84 8.72 -0.16
N LEU A 74 -1.94 9.21 -1.39
CA LEU A 74 -2.61 8.53 -2.51
C LEU A 74 -1.58 7.85 -3.42
N HIS A 75 -1.75 6.55 -3.64
CA HIS A 75 -0.87 5.71 -4.45
C HIS A 75 -1.66 4.89 -5.47
N ASN A 76 -1.02 4.63 -6.61
CA ASN A 76 -1.48 3.68 -7.60
C ASN A 76 -0.46 2.55 -7.74
N THR A 77 -0.98 1.37 -8.04
CA THR A 77 -0.21 0.15 -8.27
C THR A 77 -0.63 -0.49 -9.58
N THR A 78 0.31 -1.09 -10.28
CA THR A 78 0.04 -1.91 -11.47
C THR A 78 -0.57 -3.26 -11.09
N SER A 79 -0.43 -3.69 -9.83
CA SER A 79 -0.99 -4.93 -9.29
C SER A 79 -2.51 -4.87 -9.12
N ASN A 80 -3.17 -6.03 -9.13
CA ASN A 80 -4.62 -6.14 -9.04
C ASN A 80 -5.14 -6.05 -7.60
N MET A 81 -4.64 -5.10 -6.83
CA MET A 81 -4.94 -4.98 -5.40
C MET A 81 -6.34 -4.44 -5.09
N GLY A 82 -7.05 -3.89 -6.07
CA GLY A 82 -8.32 -3.19 -5.83
C GLY A 82 -8.11 -1.94 -4.95
N CYS A 83 -9.12 -1.57 -4.16
CA CYS A 83 -8.96 -0.48 -3.19
C CYS A 83 -8.30 -1.01 -1.92
N THR A 84 -7.17 -0.45 -1.52
CA THR A 84 -6.41 -0.91 -0.37
C THR A 84 -6.03 0.26 0.53
N LEU A 85 -6.24 0.09 1.84
CA LEU A 85 -5.80 1.01 2.87
C LEU A 85 -4.60 0.40 3.59
N ILE A 86 -3.48 1.12 3.62
CA ILE A 86 -2.25 0.62 4.22
C ILE A 86 -1.95 1.40 5.50
N LEU A 87 -1.87 0.66 6.60
CA LEU A 87 -1.56 1.13 7.94
C LEU A 87 -0.08 0.90 8.28
N GLU A 88 0.52 1.85 8.99
CA GLU A 88 1.93 1.75 9.40
C GLU A 88 2.13 1.05 10.76
N SER A 89 1.08 0.98 11.58
CA SER A 89 1.16 0.44 12.94
C SER A 89 -0.16 -0.20 13.35
N SER A 90 -0.11 -1.45 13.82
CA SER A 90 -1.29 -2.14 14.39
C SER A 90 -1.76 -1.56 15.72
N LYS A 91 -0.98 -0.66 16.33
CA LYS A 91 -1.33 0.00 17.61
C LYS A 91 -2.10 1.30 17.42
N ASP A 92 -2.19 1.80 16.19
CA ASP A 92 -2.90 3.04 15.89
C ASP A 92 -4.41 2.77 15.77
N SER A 93 -5.09 2.80 16.92
CA SER A 93 -6.54 2.58 16.98
C SER A 93 -7.31 3.65 16.22
N PHE A 94 -6.80 4.88 16.14
CA PHE A 94 -7.45 5.95 15.39
C PHE A 94 -7.51 5.63 13.90
N ASN A 95 -6.35 5.36 13.29
CA ASN A 95 -6.29 5.04 11.88
C ASN A 95 -6.98 3.71 11.56
N LEU A 96 -6.93 2.73 12.47
CA LEU A 96 -7.65 1.46 12.30
C LEU A 96 -9.19 1.66 12.29
N GLN A 97 -9.73 2.49 13.20
CA GLN A 97 -11.16 2.86 13.19
C GLN A 97 -11.55 3.60 11.92
N MET A 98 -10.74 4.58 11.50
CA MET A 98 -10.95 5.33 10.26
C MET A 98 -10.99 4.40 9.03
N MET A 99 -10.00 3.50 8.90
CA MET A 99 -9.96 2.56 7.79
C MET A 99 -11.15 1.60 7.79
N ASN A 100 -11.55 1.12 8.97
CA ASN A 100 -12.74 0.30 9.11
C ASN A 100 -14.01 1.07 8.70
N TYR A 101 -14.14 2.33 9.12
CA TYR A 101 -15.25 3.19 8.71
C TYR A 101 -15.32 3.37 7.19
N ILE A 102 -14.18 3.64 6.53
CA ILE A 102 -14.10 3.72 5.07
C ILE A 102 -14.50 2.39 4.45
N LYS A 103 -13.94 1.26 4.90
CA LYS A 103 -14.25 -0.08 4.41
C LYS A 103 -15.74 -0.43 4.54
N VAL A 104 -16.36 -0.10 5.66
CA VAL A 104 -17.79 -0.36 5.91
C VAL A 104 -18.66 0.53 5.04
N THR A 105 -18.39 1.84 5.02
CA THR A 105 -19.22 2.83 4.32
C THR A 105 -19.08 2.75 2.80
N ALA A 106 -17.89 2.45 2.29
CA ALA A 106 -17.61 2.42 0.85
C ALA A 106 -18.14 1.17 0.13
N ASN A 107 -18.60 0.16 0.89
CA ASN A 107 -18.99 -1.21 0.54
C ASN A 107 -17.98 -2.26 1.01
N ARG A 108 -18.39 -3.06 2.02
CA ARG A 108 -17.62 -4.18 2.59
C ARG A 108 -17.17 -5.15 1.50
N GLY A 109 -15.90 -5.53 1.51
CA GLY A 109 -15.30 -6.46 0.54
C GLY A 109 -14.62 -5.82 -0.66
N LYS A 110 -14.81 -4.51 -0.91
CA LYS A 110 -14.05 -3.78 -1.94
C LYS A 110 -12.73 -3.17 -1.43
N TYR A 111 -12.60 -3.07 -0.10
CA TYR A 111 -11.47 -2.45 0.56
C TYR A 111 -10.71 -3.46 1.40
N MET A 112 -9.43 -3.62 1.09
CA MET A 112 -8.49 -4.42 1.87
C MET A 112 -7.72 -3.51 2.82
N ILE A 113 -7.42 -4.01 4.02
CA ILE A 113 -6.61 -3.28 5.00
C ILE A 113 -5.35 -4.10 5.21
N ALA A 114 -4.21 -3.53 4.85
CA ALA A 114 -2.92 -4.15 5.07
C ALA A 114 -2.10 -3.32 6.05
N TYR A 115 -1.21 -3.98 6.80
CA TYR A 115 -0.27 -3.25 7.64
C TYR A 115 1.11 -3.89 7.62
N THR A 116 2.12 -3.06 7.73
CA THR A 116 3.52 -3.49 7.89
C THR A 116 3.93 -3.25 9.33
N LEU A 117 4.77 -4.12 9.91
CA LEU A 117 5.40 -3.79 11.18
C LEU A 117 6.41 -2.65 10.98
N PRO A 118 6.44 -1.64 11.86
CA PRO A 118 7.35 -0.52 11.70
C PRO A 118 8.80 -1.01 11.73
N ARG A 119 9.59 -0.65 10.72
CA ARG A 119 11.02 -0.98 10.71
C ARG A 119 11.84 -0.09 11.63
N HIS A 120 11.41 1.13 11.96
CA HIS A 120 12.06 1.97 12.97
C HIS A 120 11.09 3.01 13.53
N GLY A 121 10.74 2.89 14.82
CA GLY A 121 10.53 3.94 15.83
C GLY A 121 9.72 5.23 15.58
N THR A 122 9.25 5.54 14.37
CA THR A 122 8.45 6.76 14.12
C THR A 122 7.03 6.38 13.74
N VAL A 123 6.10 6.66 14.65
CA VAL A 123 4.66 6.60 14.38
C VAL A 123 4.33 7.83 13.56
N ASP A 124 4.22 7.64 12.25
CA ASP A 124 3.62 8.61 11.35
C ASP A 124 2.14 8.22 11.26
N SER A 125 1.22 9.11 11.65
CA SER A 125 -0.22 8.89 11.58
C SER A 125 -0.72 9.02 10.13
N ARG A 126 -0.12 8.23 9.23
CA ARG A 126 -0.44 8.22 7.80
C ARG A 126 -1.34 7.07 7.45
N ILE A 127 -2.33 7.38 6.62
CA ILE A 127 -3.15 6.41 5.92
C ILE A 127 -2.76 6.48 4.45
N ARG A 128 -2.25 5.38 3.90
CA ARG A 128 -2.04 5.28 2.46
C ARG A 128 -3.25 4.65 1.80
N LEU A 129 -3.79 5.30 0.78
CA LEU A 129 -4.78 4.73 -0.12
C LEU A 129 -4.09 4.28 -1.39
N GLU A 130 -4.08 2.99 -1.61
CA GLU A 130 -3.53 2.32 -2.78
C GLU A 130 -4.70 1.85 -3.67
N VAL A 131 -4.69 2.19 -4.96
CA VAL A 131 -5.73 1.71 -5.89
C VAL A 131 -5.12 1.22 -7.19
N GLY A 132 -5.35 -0.07 -7.48
CA GLY A 132 -4.93 -0.73 -8.71
C GLY A 132 -5.98 -1.72 -9.24
N PRO A 133 -5.75 -2.31 -10.42
CA PRO A 133 -4.57 -2.12 -11.26
C PRO A 133 -4.67 -0.87 -12.14
N GLN A 134 -3.61 -0.07 -12.16
CA GLN A 134 -3.45 1.07 -13.08
C GLN A 134 -2.01 1.12 -13.59
N PRO A 135 -1.78 1.03 -14.92
CA PRO A 135 -0.46 1.26 -15.49
C PRO A 135 0.07 2.65 -15.10
N GLN A 136 1.37 2.74 -14.86
CA GLN A 136 2.04 4.02 -14.58
C GLN A 136 1.87 4.97 -15.77
N GLY A 137 1.64 6.26 -15.49
CA GLY A 137 1.40 7.27 -16.52
C GLY A 137 0.04 7.20 -17.22
N VAL A 138 -0.87 6.30 -16.80
CA VAL A 138 -2.22 6.16 -17.37
C VAL A 138 -3.28 6.60 -16.37
N LEU A 139 -4.26 7.38 -16.84
CA LEU A 139 -5.44 7.75 -16.06
C LEU A 139 -6.64 6.88 -16.42
N ARG A 140 -7.18 6.17 -15.43
CA ARG A 140 -8.42 5.39 -15.60
C ARG A 140 -9.55 6.00 -14.78
N SER A 141 -10.70 6.21 -15.43
CA SER A 141 -11.87 6.84 -14.80
C SER A 141 -12.41 6.05 -13.60
N ASN A 142 -12.40 4.71 -13.67
CA ASN A 142 -12.85 3.85 -12.58
C ASN A 142 -11.93 3.94 -11.34
N ILE A 143 -10.61 4.00 -11.55
CA ILE A 143 -9.60 4.16 -10.49
C ILE A 143 -9.72 5.54 -9.84
N PHE A 144 -9.83 6.61 -10.66
CA PHE A 144 -10.06 7.96 -10.18
C PHE A 144 -11.34 8.07 -9.33
N GLN A 145 -12.45 7.47 -9.78
CA GLN A 145 -13.70 7.48 -9.02
C GLN A 145 -13.59 6.74 -7.69
N ALA A 146 -12.88 5.60 -7.66
CA ALA A 146 -12.62 4.85 -6.43
C ALA A 146 -11.81 5.67 -5.43
N MET A 147 -10.71 6.28 -5.87
CA MET A 147 -9.88 7.18 -5.06
C MET A 147 -10.66 8.38 -4.52
N ARG A 148 -11.45 9.03 -5.39
CA ARG A 148 -12.29 10.17 -5.00
C ARG A 148 -13.32 9.78 -3.96
N LYS A 149 -13.94 8.60 -4.07
CA LYS A 149 -14.92 8.11 -3.10
C LYS A 149 -14.27 7.87 -1.73
N ALA A 150 -13.14 7.18 -1.68
CA ALA A 150 -12.40 6.94 -0.44
C ALA A 150 -11.96 8.26 0.22
N SER A 151 -11.42 9.18 -0.58
CA SER A 151 -11.00 10.51 -0.10
C SER A 151 -12.18 11.32 0.45
N ALA A 152 -13.34 11.27 -0.21
CA ALA A 152 -14.54 11.94 0.28
C ALA A 152 -15.04 11.36 1.61
N LEU A 153 -14.94 10.04 1.82
CA LEU A 153 -15.28 9.40 3.09
C LEU A 153 -14.31 9.79 4.20
N PHE A 154 -13.03 9.88 3.88
CA PHE A 154 -12.02 10.38 4.81
C PHE A 154 -12.32 11.83 5.21
N SER A 155 -12.60 12.72 4.27
CA SER A 155 -12.98 14.12 4.56
C SER A 155 -14.33 14.26 5.27
N ALA A 156 -15.26 13.33 5.03
CA ALA A 156 -16.54 13.29 5.73
C ALA A 156 -16.40 12.84 7.18
N CYS A 157 -15.26 12.24 7.57
CA CYS A 157 -14.97 11.96 8.96
C CYS A 157 -14.69 13.28 9.69
N ARG A 158 -15.65 13.73 10.50
CA ARG A 158 -15.62 15.02 11.19
C ARG A 158 -15.00 14.90 12.58
N SER A 159 -14.55 16.03 13.13
CA SER A 159 -14.34 16.17 14.57
C SER A 159 -15.59 15.72 15.33
N GLY A 160 -15.39 14.89 16.35
CA GLY A 160 -16.47 14.43 17.23
C GLY A 160 -17.21 13.18 16.76
N MET A 161 -16.74 12.51 15.71
CA MET A 161 -17.17 11.13 15.46
C MET A 161 -16.69 10.22 16.58
N GLU A 162 -17.63 9.50 17.18
CA GLU A 162 -17.33 8.44 18.14
C GLU A 162 -17.31 7.09 17.43
N PHE A 163 -16.29 6.31 17.73
CA PHE A 163 -16.15 4.96 17.20
C PHE A 163 -16.25 3.97 18.36
N PRO A 164 -17.24 3.07 18.38
CA PRO A 164 -17.27 1.99 19.37
C PRO A 164 -16.09 1.03 19.14
N SER A 165 -15.72 0.28 20.17
CA SER A 165 -14.72 -0.78 20.03
C SER A 165 -15.18 -1.77 18.97
N CYS A 166 -14.28 -2.16 18.08
CA CYS A 166 -14.59 -3.12 17.01
C CYS A 166 -13.40 -4.02 16.69
N THR A 167 -13.68 -5.09 15.95
CA THR A 167 -12.64 -5.92 15.35
C THR A 167 -12.53 -5.62 13.86
N VAL A 168 -11.30 -5.61 13.36
CA VAL A 168 -10.99 -5.28 11.98
C VAL A 168 -10.12 -6.40 11.40
N GLU A 169 -10.59 -7.01 10.33
CA GLU A 169 -9.79 -7.96 9.54
C GLU A 169 -8.75 -7.19 8.72
N VAL A 170 -7.50 -7.62 8.86
CA VAL A 170 -6.33 -7.01 8.22
C VAL A 170 -5.40 -8.08 7.67
N PHE A 171 -4.51 -7.66 6.76
CA PHE A 171 -3.46 -8.47 6.18
C PHE A 171 -2.10 -7.95 6.65
N ARG A 172 -1.46 -8.71 7.53
CA ARG A 172 -0.13 -8.39 8.04
C ARG A 172 0.92 -8.81 7.03
N VAL A 173 1.76 -7.88 6.59
CA VAL A 173 2.92 -8.19 5.74
C VAL A 173 3.92 -9.07 6.50
N LEU A 174 4.32 -10.18 5.88
CA LEU A 174 5.30 -11.12 6.42
C LEU A 174 6.67 -10.88 5.80
N GLU A 175 6.82 -11.14 4.51
CA GLU A 175 8.09 -11.08 3.81
C GLU A 175 7.91 -10.63 2.35
N ARG A 176 9.06 -10.37 1.71
CA ARG A 176 9.17 -10.01 0.30
C ARG A 176 9.67 -11.22 -0.46
N ILE A 177 9.02 -11.55 -1.57
CA ILE A 177 9.48 -12.60 -2.47
C ILE A 177 10.04 -11.92 -3.71
N ASP A 178 11.32 -12.13 -4.03
CA ASP A 178 11.94 -11.66 -5.27
C ASP A 178 11.61 -12.60 -6.44
N TYR A 179 11.84 -12.12 -7.66
CA TYR A 179 11.91 -12.97 -8.83
C TYR A 179 13.12 -13.91 -8.72
N PRO A 180 13.01 -15.16 -9.24
CA PRO A 180 14.17 -15.98 -9.52
C PRO A 180 15.17 -15.24 -10.42
N ARG A 181 16.45 -15.28 -10.06
CA ARG A 181 17.55 -14.61 -10.78
C ARG A 181 18.70 -15.53 -11.08
N ASP A 182 19.44 -15.21 -12.14
CA ASP A 182 20.71 -15.86 -12.46
C ASP A 182 21.87 -15.32 -11.59
N ALA A 183 23.08 -15.85 -11.81
CA ALA A 183 24.28 -15.43 -11.10
C ALA A 183 24.70 -13.97 -11.37
N ASN A 184 24.18 -13.35 -12.44
CA ASN A 184 24.42 -11.96 -12.78
C ASN A 184 23.34 -11.02 -12.19
N GLY A 185 22.34 -11.57 -11.50
CA GLY A 185 21.22 -10.82 -10.93
C GLY A 185 20.10 -10.52 -11.95
N ASN A 186 20.13 -11.08 -13.16
CA ASN A 186 19.06 -10.93 -14.13
C ASN A 186 17.86 -11.80 -13.74
N ILE A 187 16.66 -11.28 -13.94
CA ILE A 187 15.42 -12.06 -13.76
C ILE A 187 15.39 -13.18 -14.80
N ILE A 188 15.12 -14.41 -14.36
CA ILE A 188 15.02 -15.60 -15.23
C ILE A 188 13.62 -16.22 -15.24
N ALA A 189 12.67 -15.63 -14.51
CA ALA A 189 11.31 -16.11 -14.43
C ALA A 189 10.30 -14.97 -14.31
N MET A 190 9.10 -15.19 -14.83
CA MET A 190 7.96 -14.29 -14.72
C MET A 190 6.96 -14.82 -13.68
N VAL A 191 6.09 -13.95 -13.16
CA VAL A 191 4.96 -14.36 -12.33
C VAL A 191 4.14 -15.40 -13.11
N HIS A 192 3.84 -16.53 -12.47
CA HIS A 192 3.18 -17.64 -13.13
C HIS A 192 1.77 -17.22 -13.57
N THR A 193 1.37 -17.66 -14.75
CA THR A 193 0.06 -17.35 -15.31
C THR A 193 -1.06 -18.20 -14.70
N ASN A 194 -0.85 -18.97 -13.64
CA ASN A 194 -1.85 -19.96 -13.21
C ASN A 194 -1.69 -20.23 -11.72
N LEU A 195 -2.77 -20.35 -10.93
CA LEU A 195 -3.13 -21.68 -10.42
C LEU A 195 -4.56 -21.78 -9.86
N GLN A 196 -5.08 -22.99 -10.03
CA GLN A 196 -6.28 -23.62 -9.50
C GLN A 196 -7.59 -23.11 -10.05
N SER A 197 -8.18 -23.98 -10.88
CA SER A 197 -9.61 -24.20 -11.02
C SER A 197 -10.28 -24.24 -9.64
N VAL A 198 -10.56 -23.07 -9.06
CA VAL A 198 -11.61 -22.95 -8.06
C VAL A 198 -12.88 -23.24 -8.83
N ARG A 199 -13.34 -24.50 -8.76
CA ARG A 199 -14.73 -24.86 -9.07
C ARG A 199 -15.58 -24.03 -8.13
N ASP A 200 -16.00 -22.86 -8.56
CA ASP A 200 -17.17 -22.20 -8.03
C ASP A 200 -18.37 -22.84 -8.75
N PRO A 201 -19.15 -23.73 -8.10
CA PRO A 201 -20.31 -24.38 -8.74
C PRO A 201 -21.43 -23.39 -9.09
N PHE A 202 -21.29 -22.10 -8.74
CA PHE A 202 -22.25 -21.04 -9.03
C PHE A 202 -21.73 -19.97 -10.00
N LYS A 203 -20.47 -20.02 -10.47
CA LYS A 203 -19.96 -19.12 -11.53
C LYS A 203 -20.01 -19.79 -12.91
N SER A 204 -20.98 -19.37 -13.71
CA SER A 204 -21.22 -19.84 -15.09
C SER A 204 -20.19 -19.34 -16.13
N HIS A 205 -19.11 -18.66 -15.75
CA HIS A 205 -18.09 -18.18 -16.69
C HIS A 205 -16.69 -18.47 -16.13
N TYR A 206 -15.89 -19.19 -16.92
CA TYR A 206 -14.47 -19.42 -16.69
C TYR A 206 -13.74 -18.07 -16.62
N CYS A 207 -13.57 -17.50 -15.43
CA CYS A 207 -12.54 -16.51 -15.20
C CYS A 207 -11.32 -17.28 -14.71
N LEU A 208 -10.47 -17.68 -15.65
CA LEU A 208 -9.11 -18.15 -15.35
C LEU A 208 -8.39 -16.97 -14.69
N LEU A 209 -8.45 -16.89 -13.38
CA LEU A 209 -7.57 -16.02 -12.64
C LEU A 209 -6.19 -16.70 -12.66
N LEU A 210 -5.27 -16.05 -13.35
CA LEU A 210 -3.87 -16.41 -13.38
C LEU A 210 -3.31 -16.14 -11.97
N PHE A 211 -2.20 -16.77 -11.52
CA PHE A 211 -1.58 -16.31 -10.26
C PHE A 211 -1.19 -14.81 -10.37
N GLN A 212 -0.82 -14.41 -11.59
CA GLN A 212 -0.93 -13.02 -12.03
C GLN A 212 -2.33 -12.45 -11.78
N ASP A 213 -2.41 -11.33 -11.06
CA ASP A 213 -3.66 -10.64 -10.71
C ASP A 213 -4.50 -11.31 -9.60
N CYS A 214 -3.96 -12.31 -8.90
CA CYS A 214 -4.59 -12.95 -7.73
C CYS A 214 -4.20 -12.31 -6.38
N ASP A 215 -4.00 -10.99 -6.33
CA ASP A 215 -3.78 -10.30 -5.06
C ASP A 215 -4.91 -10.65 -4.07
N TRP A 216 -4.54 -10.92 -2.82
CA TRP A 216 -5.42 -11.34 -1.72
C TRP A 216 -6.00 -12.76 -1.77
N GLU A 217 -5.78 -13.52 -2.84
CA GLU A 217 -6.21 -14.92 -2.92
C GLU A 217 -5.22 -15.84 -2.19
N PRO A 218 -5.64 -17.00 -1.66
CA PRO A 218 -4.76 -17.89 -0.94
C PRO A 218 -3.69 -18.53 -1.85
N LEU A 219 -2.43 -18.45 -1.42
CA LEU A 219 -1.28 -19.16 -1.99
C LEU A 219 -0.81 -20.25 -1.01
N ASN A 220 -0.95 -21.52 -1.39
CA ASN A 220 -0.63 -22.68 -0.56
C ASN A 220 0.72 -23.30 -0.94
N PRO A 221 1.40 -23.98 0.00
CA PRO A 221 2.62 -24.71 -0.31
C PRO A 221 2.39 -25.69 -1.46
N GLY A 222 3.24 -25.65 -2.48
CA GLY A 222 3.10 -26.41 -3.72
C GLY A 222 2.37 -25.68 -4.86
N ASP A 223 1.71 -24.56 -4.62
CA ASP A 223 1.14 -23.73 -5.68
C ASP A 223 2.26 -23.01 -6.46
N PRO A 224 2.20 -22.87 -7.79
CA PRO A 224 3.20 -22.17 -8.56
C PRO A 224 3.13 -20.67 -8.38
N MET A 225 4.30 -20.07 -8.35
CA MET A 225 4.49 -18.63 -8.21
C MET A 225 5.16 -18.04 -9.44
N PHE A 226 6.09 -18.78 -10.04
CA PHE A 226 6.85 -18.31 -11.20
C PHE A 226 6.93 -19.36 -12.31
N GLN A 227 7.12 -18.86 -13.53
CA GLN A 227 7.50 -19.65 -14.69
C GLN A 227 8.83 -19.12 -15.22
N THR A 228 9.86 -19.95 -15.28
CA THR A 228 11.14 -19.60 -15.88
C THR A 228 11.00 -19.43 -17.39
N PHE A 229 11.93 -18.72 -18.04
CA PHE A 229 11.88 -18.49 -19.48
C PHE A 229 12.05 -19.76 -20.33
N ASP A 230 12.64 -20.82 -19.77
CA ASP A 230 12.69 -22.17 -20.37
C ASP A 230 11.43 -23.02 -20.06
N GLY A 231 10.45 -22.45 -19.36
CA GLY A 231 9.14 -23.05 -19.14
C GLY A 231 8.99 -23.89 -17.88
N GLN A 232 10.00 -23.92 -16.98
CA GLN A 232 9.88 -24.61 -15.70
C GLN A 232 9.05 -23.82 -14.70
N THR A 233 8.32 -24.55 -13.86
CA THR A 233 7.46 -23.96 -12.83
C THR A 233 8.17 -23.93 -11.49
N VAL A 234 8.18 -22.77 -10.84
CA VAL A 234 8.69 -22.59 -9.48
C VAL A 234 7.52 -22.53 -8.51
N HIS A 235 7.47 -23.49 -7.58
CA HIS A 235 6.40 -23.66 -6.61
C HIS A 235 6.71 -22.97 -5.28
N TYR A 236 5.68 -22.50 -4.60
CA TYR A 236 5.75 -21.93 -3.26
C TYR A 236 6.17 -23.00 -2.25
N GLN A 237 7.25 -22.72 -1.50
CA GLN A 237 7.82 -23.64 -0.51
C GLN A 237 7.59 -23.17 0.93
N GLY A 238 6.66 -22.24 1.16
CA GLY A 238 6.36 -21.76 2.51
C GLY A 238 5.74 -22.85 3.39
N SER A 239 5.70 -22.61 4.71
CA SER A 239 5.18 -23.58 5.68
C SER A 239 3.66 -23.61 5.81
N GLY A 240 2.95 -22.66 5.19
CA GLY A 240 1.49 -22.57 5.24
C GLY A 240 0.94 -21.53 4.27
N THR A 241 -0.39 -21.46 4.20
CA THR A 241 -1.10 -20.54 3.31
C THR A 241 -0.79 -19.09 3.63
N VAL A 242 -0.47 -18.32 2.59
CA VAL A 242 -0.29 -16.86 2.64
C VAL A 242 -1.22 -16.19 1.63
N TYR A 243 -1.32 -14.87 1.69
CA TYR A 243 -2.12 -14.06 0.77
C TYR A 243 -1.18 -13.06 0.09
N PRO A 244 -0.81 -13.27 -1.18
CA PRO A 244 0.14 -12.43 -1.89
C PRO A 244 -0.48 -11.07 -2.23
N THR A 245 0.35 -10.04 -2.28
CA THR A 245 -0.05 -8.65 -2.58
C THR A 245 1.05 -7.93 -3.35
N PHE A 246 0.69 -6.86 -4.06
CA PHE A 246 1.60 -6.19 -4.99
C PHE A 246 2.21 -7.16 -6.00
N ILE A 247 1.39 -8.10 -6.49
CA ILE A 247 1.84 -9.08 -7.49
C ILE A 247 2.21 -8.34 -8.76
N ASN A 248 3.47 -8.46 -9.18
CA ASN A 248 3.98 -7.88 -10.42
C ASN A 248 3.90 -6.34 -10.47
N GLU A 249 4.18 -5.66 -9.35
CA GLU A 249 4.28 -4.20 -9.31
C GLU A 249 5.50 -3.70 -10.09
N ALA A 250 5.28 -2.86 -11.11
CA ALA A 250 6.33 -2.37 -11.98
C ALA A 250 7.44 -1.62 -11.22
N ALA A 251 7.09 -0.79 -10.22
CA ALA A 251 8.08 -0.06 -9.42
C ALA A 251 8.91 -0.95 -8.47
N TYR A 252 8.58 -2.24 -8.34
CA TYR A 252 9.22 -3.15 -7.39
C TYR A 252 10.26 -4.08 -8.01
N TYR A 253 10.41 -4.07 -9.33
CA TYR A 253 11.48 -4.77 -10.04
C TYR A 253 12.88 -4.37 -9.54
N GLU A 254 13.13 -3.06 -9.41
CA GLU A 254 14.38 -2.51 -8.85
C GLU A 254 14.56 -2.85 -7.36
N LYS A 255 13.46 -3.14 -6.66
CA LYS A 255 13.44 -3.44 -5.22
C LYS A 255 13.56 -4.93 -4.93
N GLN A 256 13.83 -5.75 -5.95
CA GLN A 256 13.94 -7.20 -5.83
C GLN A 256 12.70 -7.80 -5.17
N GLN A 257 11.51 -7.42 -5.66
CA GLN A 257 10.25 -7.82 -5.07
C GLN A 257 9.21 -8.07 -6.17
N ALA A 258 8.89 -9.35 -6.38
CA ALA A 258 7.81 -9.79 -7.24
C ALA A 258 6.43 -9.64 -6.57
N PHE A 259 6.37 -9.93 -5.27
CA PHE A 259 5.18 -9.73 -4.44
C PHE A 259 5.55 -9.73 -2.94
N LEU A 260 4.61 -9.31 -2.10
CA LEU A 260 4.68 -9.45 -0.65
C LEU A 260 3.76 -10.59 -0.21
N THR A 261 4.21 -11.44 0.70
CA THR A 261 3.32 -12.38 1.38
C THR A 261 2.68 -11.70 2.59
N THR A 262 1.41 -12.03 2.83
CA THR A 262 0.70 -11.54 3.99
C THR A 262 -0.03 -12.67 4.72
N ARG A 263 -0.35 -12.42 5.98
CA ARG A 263 -1.20 -13.27 6.80
C ARG A 263 -2.45 -12.50 7.20
N ARG A 264 -3.61 -13.14 7.02
CA ARG A 264 -4.89 -12.62 7.52
C ARG A 264 -4.94 -12.71 9.05
N GLU A 265 -5.25 -11.60 9.69
CA GLU A 265 -5.34 -11.45 11.14
C GLU A 265 -6.53 -10.55 11.50
N THR A 266 -6.99 -10.62 12.75
CA THR A 266 -8.01 -9.74 13.29
C THR A 266 -7.40 -8.86 14.37
N LEU A 267 -7.47 -7.55 14.19
CA LEU A 267 -7.04 -6.57 15.19
C LEU A 267 -8.25 -6.02 15.95
N VAL A 268 -8.01 -5.61 17.21
CA VAL A 268 -8.99 -4.90 18.03
C VAL A 268 -8.71 -3.41 17.92
N ALA A 269 -9.69 -2.63 17.49
CA ALA A 269 -9.63 -1.18 17.48
C ALA A 269 -10.35 -0.65 18.72
N SER A 270 -9.62 0.04 19.60
CA SER A 270 -10.18 0.63 20.81
C SER A 270 -11.26 1.66 20.49
N ALA A 271 -12.19 1.86 21.41
CA ALA A 271 -13.20 2.89 21.25
C ALA A 271 -12.57 4.29 21.25
N ILE A 272 -13.07 5.16 20.37
CA ILE A 272 -12.71 6.58 20.32
C ILE A 272 -13.95 7.34 20.76
N ARG A 273 -13.86 8.04 21.88
CA ARG A 273 -14.94 8.83 22.46
C ARG A 273 -14.59 10.30 22.35
N LYS A 274 -15.61 11.15 22.39
CA LYS A 274 -15.38 12.58 22.54
C LYS A 274 -14.75 12.85 23.91
N ALA A 275 -13.70 13.66 23.93
CA ALA A 275 -13.15 14.23 25.15
C ALA A 275 -14.06 15.36 25.66
#